data_AF-A0A2N1C802-F1
#
_entry.id   AF-A0A2N1C802-F1
#
_cell.length_a   1.000
_cell.length_b   1.000
_cell.length_c   1.000
_cell.angle_alpha   90.00
_cell.angle_beta   90.00
_cell.angle_gamma   90.00
#
_symmetry.space_group_name_H-M   'P 1'
#
loop_
_entity.id
_entity.type
_entity.pdbx_description
1 polymer ?
#
loop_
_entity_poly.entity_id
_entity_poly.type
_entity_poly.pdbx_seq_one_letter_code
_entity_poly.pdbx_strand_id
1 'polypeptide(L)'
;MNKVKEYIEAKKHDFLMKTGVSKSEVNAAQDKLGFIFDADYTYYLANYGLLSYESMETFGLGVPMTSYRNIVTATLNVMKEYKSFPTNAVVIEDIGEDNYVIIVMDKGVFQFSPNSLDLISDNLEDYLLLRFSEVI
;
A
#
# COMPACT_ATOMS: atom_id res chain seq x y z
N MET A 1 12.26 -4.68 -5.65
CA MET A 1 11.08 -4.79 -6.54
C MET A 1 11.33 -5.55 -7.87
N ASN A 2 12.46 -6.23 -8.05
CA ASN A 2 12.73 -6.99 -9.28
C ASN A 2 11.91 -8.29 -9.39
N LYS A 3 11.79 -9.03 -8.29
CA LYS A 3 11.05 -10.31 -8.24
C LYS A 3 9.55 -10.10 -8.45
N VAL A 4 8.98 -9.06 -7.83
CA VAL A 4 7.58 -8.67 -8.06
C VAL A 4 7.35 -8.32 -9.52
N LYS A 5 8.28 -7.56 -10.12
CA LYS A 5 8.20 -7.22 -11.55
C LYS A 5 8.22 -8.48 -12.43
N GLU A 6 9.17 -9.39 -12.22
CA GLU A 6 9.25 -10.66 -12.95
C GLU A 6 7.97 -11.49 -12.79
N TYR A 7 7.41 -11.53 -11.57
CA TYR A 7 6.19 -12.27 -11.27
C TYR A 7 4.98 -11.70 -12.02
N ILE A 8 4.79 -10.38 -11.99
CA ILE A 8 3.69 -9.70 -12.69
C ILE A 8 3.86 -9.85 -14.20
N GLU A 9 5.06 -9.72 -14.74
CA GLU A 9 5.31 -9.87 -16.18
C GLU A 9 4.95 -11.28 -16.68
N ALA A 10 5.27 -12.32 -15.90
CA ALA A 10 4.94 -13.71 -16.22
C ALA A 10 3.42 -14.00 -16.21
N LYS A 11 2.64 -13.22 -15.45
CA LYS A 11 1.19 -13.39 -15.25
C LYS A 11 0.38 -12.14 -15.59
N LYS A 12 0.87 -11.30 -16.50
CA LYS A 12 0.36 -9.94 -16.72
C LYS A 12 -1.15 -9.83 -16.98
N HIS A 13 -1.79 -10.90 -17.47
CA HIS A 13 -3.21 -10.93 -17.78
C HIS A 13 -4.09 -11.12 -16.54
N ASP A 14 -3.50 -11.57 -15.44
CA ASP A 14 -4.19 -11.86 -14.19
C ASP A 14 -4.17 -10.64 -13.25
N PHE A 15 -3.31 -9.65 -13.53
CA PHE A 15 -3.16 -8.43 -12.74
C PHE A 15 -3.95 -7.26 -13.33
N LEU A 16 -4.66 -6.54 -12.46
CA LEU A 16 -5.25 -5.24 -12.78
C LEU A 16 -4.49 -4.16 -12.01
N MET A 17 -4.04 -3.13 -12.73
CA MET A 17 -3.21 -2.07 -12.16
C MET A 17 -3.70 -0.67 -12.55
N LYS A 18 -3.51 0.30 -11.66
CA LYS A 18 -3.73 1.74 -11.93
C LYS A 18 -2.39 2.43 -12.18
N THR A 19 -1.73 1.98 -13.24
CA THR A 19 -0.43 2.50 -13.68
C THR A 19 -0.47 3.97 -14.10
N GLY A 20 0.69 4.62 -14.17
CA GLY A 20 0.80 5.99 -14.69
C GLY A 20 0.63 7.07 -13.63
N VAL A 21 0.77 6.71 -12.35
CA VAL A 21 0.82 7.67 -11.25
C VAL A 21 2.01 8.61 -11.44
N SER A 22 1.71 9.89 -11.57
CA SER A 22 2.72 10.92 -11.80
C SER A 22 3.49 11.26 -10.54
N LYS A 23 4.71 11.80 -10.70
CA LYS A 23 5.50 12.34 -9.58
C LYS A 23 4.73 13.44 -8.83
N SER A 24 3.93 14.24 -9.52
CA SER A 24 3.08 15.26 -8.90
C SER A 24 1.99 14.67 -8.02
N GLU A 25 1.40 13.53 -8.40
CA GLU A 25 0.41 12.84 -7.56
C GLU A 25 1.07 12.26 -6.30
N VAL A 26 2.25 11.65 -6.43
CA VAL A 26 3.02 11.16 -5.27
C VAL A 26 3.37 12.31 -4.33
N ASN A 27 3.90 13.42 -4.86
CA ASN A 27 4.22 14.60 -4.06
C ASN A 27 2.99 15.15 -3.34
N ALA A 28 1.86 15.28 -4.03
CA ALA A 28 0.62 15.75 -3.43
C ALA A 28 0.11 14.80 -2.33
N ALA A 29 0.31 13.49 -2.47
CA ALA A 29 -0.02 12.52 -1.42
C ALA A 29 0.89 12.68 -0.19
N GLN A 30 2.20 12.81 -0.39
CA GLN A 30 3.16 13.08 0.68
C GLN A 30 2.85 14.39 1.42
N ASP A 31 2.53 15.46 0.69
CA ASP A 31 2.18 16.76 1.29
C ASP A 31 0.91 16.65 2.14
N LYS A 32 -0.10 15.91 1.68
CA LYS A 32 -1.36 15.70 2.41
C LYS A 32 -1.18 14.81 3.66
N LEU A 33 -0.28 13.83 3.59
CA LEU A 33 -0.02 12.90 4.69
C LEU A 33 1.04 13.43 5.67
N GLY A 34 1.83 14.41 5.27
CA GLY A 34 2.82 15.07 6.12
C GLY A 34 4.15 14.33 6.26
N PHE A 35 4.45 13.38 5.38
CA PHE A 35 5.74 12.65 5.36
C PHE A 35 6.13 12.19 3.95
N ILE A 36 7.40 11.83 3.79
CA ILE A 36 7.98 11.38 2.52
C ILE A 36 7.87 9.87 2.41
N PHE A 37 7.56 9.37 1.21
CA PHE A 37 7.54 7.94 0.93
C PHE A 37 8.94 7.41 0.65
N ASP A 38 9.22 6.20 1.11
CA ASP A 38 10.48 5.54 0.80
C ASP A 38 10.58 5.19 -0.70
N ALA A 39 11.79 4.80 -1.13
CA ALA A 39 12.09 4.56 -2.53
C ALA A 39 11.30 3.38 -3.10
N ASP A 40 11.10 2.32 -2.32
CA ASP A 40 10.39 1.13 -2.74
C ASP A 40 8.89 1.40 -2.92
N TYR A 41 8.28 2.13 -1.99
CA TYR A 41 6.87 2.50 -2.10
C TYR A 41 6.63 3.53 -3.21
N THR A 42 7.55 4.47 -3.40
CA THR A 42 7.50 5.40 -4.54
C THR A 42 7.59 4.66 -5.87
N TYR A 43 8.49 3.68 -5.99
CA TYR A 43 8.59 2.83 -7.17
C TYR A 43 7.30 2.02 -7.39
N TYR A 44 6.73 1.45 -6.32
CA TYR A 44 5.48 0.71 -6.37
C TYR A 44 4.34 1.56 -6.93
N LEU A 45 4.13 2.76 -6.38
CA LEU A 45 3.06 3.65 -6.84
C LEU A 45 3.26 4.07 -8.30
N ALA A 46 4.48 4.40 -8.71
CA ALA A 46 4.75 4.84 -10.09
C ALA A 46 4.48 3.72 -11.13
N ASN A 47 4.82 2.47 -10.80
CA ASN A 47 4.72 1.36 -11.74
C ASN A 47 3.37 0.65 -11.69
N TYR A 48 2.74 0.57 -10.52
CA TYR A 48 1.55 -0.25 -10.28
C TYR A 48 0.36 0.57 -9.78
N GLY A 49 0.63 1.64 -9.01
CA GLY A 49 -0.39 2.52 -8.44
C GLY A 49 -1.24 1.79 -7.40
N LEU A 50 -2.39 1.30 -7.84
CA LEU A 50 -3.22 0.33 -7.14
C LEU A 50 -3.10 -1.00 -7.86
N LEU A 51 -2.90 -2.09 -7.13
CA LEU A 51 -2.77 -3.44 -7.67
C LEU A 51 -3.91 -4.34 -7.17
N SER A 52 -4.50 -5.11 -8.08
CA SER A 52 -5.41 -6.21 -7.79
C SER A 52 -4.97 -7.47 -8.52
N TYR A 53 -5.05 -8.61 -7.83
CA TYR A 53 -4.66 -9.94 -8.31
C TYR A 53 -5.49 -10.99 -7.57
N GLU A 54 -6.24 -11.83 -8.30
CA GLU A 54 -7.20 -12.78 -7.71
C GLU A 54 -8.12 -12.09 -6.67
N SER A 55 -8.16 -12.56 -5.43
CA SER A 55 -8.92 -11.95 -4.33
C SER A 55 -8.16 -10.83 -3.59
N MET A 56 -6.91 -10.55 -3.94
CA MET A 56 -6.12 -9.48 -3.35
C MET A 56 -6.40 -8.14 -4.04
N GLU A 57 -6.60 -7.10 -3.25
CA GLU A 57 -6.64 -5.73 -3.74
C GLU A 57 -5.96 -4.80 -2.73
N THR A 58 -4.96 -4.07 -3.20
CA THR A 58 -4.29 -3.03 -2.41
C THR A 58 -5.00 -1.69 -2.58
N PHE A 59 -4.80 -0.79 -1.62
CA PHE A 59 -5.06 0.63 -1.81
C PHE A 59 -3.89 1.25 -2.57
N GLY A 60 -4.16 2.32 -3.31
CA GLY A 60 -3.11 2.99 -4.08
C GLY A 60 -3.45 4.41 -4.52
N LEU A 61 -2.64 4.88 -5.47
CA LEU A 61 -2.90 6.07 -6.28
C LEU A 61 -3.39 5.67 -7.68
N GLY A 62 -3.69 6.65 -8.53
CA GLY A 62 -4.33 6.40 -9.84
C GLY A 62 -5.85 6.19 -9.76
N VAL A 63 -6.44 6.49 -8.59
CA VAL A 63 -7.88 6.53 -8.33
C VAL A 63 -8.27 7.87 -7.69
N PRO A 64 -9.50 8.37 -7.92
CA PRO A 64 -9.96 9.63 -7.30
C PRO A 64 -9.88 9.58 -5.78
N MET A 65 -9.69 10.73 -5.13
CA MET A 65 -9.72 10.84 -3.65
C MET A 65 -11.06 10.39 -3.03
N THR A 66 -12.15 10.40 -3.80
CA THR A 66 -13.46 9.88 -3.37
C THR A 66 -13.53 8.35 -3.32
N SER A 67 -12.52 7.65 -3.86
CA SER A 67 -12.41 6.20 -3.72
C SER A 67 -11.96 5.84 -2.30
N TYR A 68 -12.64 4.89 -1.68
CA TYR A 68 -12.21 4.32 -0.39
C TYR A 68 -10.84 3.63 -0.47
N ARG A 69 -10.38 3.29 -1.69
CA ARG A 69 -9.08 2.66 -1.98
C ARG A 69 -7.97 3.66 -2.27
N ASN A 70 -8.26 4.95 -2.17
CA ASN A 70 -7.22 5.97 -2.27
C ASN A 70 -6.43 6.00 -0.95
N ILE A 71 -5.11 5.81 -1.05
CA ILE A 71 -4.24 5.72 0.14
C ILE A 71 -4.29 6.95 1.04
N VAL A 72 -4.51 8.14 0.47
CA VAL A 72 -4.55 9.38 1.26
C VAL A 72 -5.82 9.41 2.10
N THR A 73 -6.96 9.15 1.48
CA THR A 73 -8.26 9.13 2.19
C THR A 73 -8.29 8.02 3.24
N ALA A 74 -7.87 6.80 2.88
CA ALA A 74 -7.82 5.67 3.81
C ALA A 74 -6.91 5.97 5.02
N THR A 75 -5.69 6.44 4.77
CA THR A 75 -4.72 6.72 5.84
C THR A 75 -5.18 7.85 6.76
N LEU A 76 -5.73 8.94 6.21
CA LEU A 76 -6.24 10.05 7.03
C LEU A 76 -7.43 9.64 7.91
N ASN A 77 -8.28 8.74 7.42
CA ASN A 77 -9.39 8.21 8.22
C ASN A 77 -8.88 7.40 9.41
N VAL A 78 -8.00 6.43 9.17
CA VAL A 78 -7.42 5.58 10.22
C VAL A 78 -6.61 6.41 11.22
N MET A 79 -5.81 7.39 10.75
CA MET A 79 -5.05 8.30 11.61
C MET A 79 -5.95 9.17 12.50
N LYS A 80 -7.10 9.61 11.99
CA LYS A 80 -8.07 10.40 12.76
C LYS A 80 -8.75 9.57 13.84
N GLU A 81 -9.01 8.30 13.56
CA GLU A 81 -9.70 7.38 14.44
C GLU A 81 -8.78 6.83 15.53
N TYR A 82 -7.54 6.47 15.18
CA TYR A 82 -6.62 5.77 16.06
C TYR A 82 -5.35 6.58 16.32
N LYS A 83 -5.23 7.11 17.54
CA LYS A 83 -4.04 7.84 18.00
C LYS A 83 -2.76 6.99 18.04
N SER A 84 -2.90 5.65 18.08
CA SER A 84 -1.78 4.70 18.04
C SER A 84 -1.24 4.48 16.62
N PHE A 85 -1.91 5.00 15.58
CA PHE A 85 -1.45 4.86 14.20
C PHE A 85 -0.08 5.52 13.99
N PRO A 86 0.90 4.85 13.36
CA PRO A 86 2.22 5.43 13.17
C PRO A 86 2.19 6.68 12.26
N THR A 87 2.92 7.72 12.64
CA THR A 87 2.88 9.02 11.95
C THR A 87 3.49 9.02 10.55
N ASN A 88 4.29 8.00 10.21
CA ASN A 88 4.95 7.83 8.92
C ASN A 88 4.48 6.52 8.25
N ALA A 89 3.19 6.22 8.33
CA ALA A 89 2.62 5.01 7.74
C ALA A 89 1.49 5.28 6.77
N VAL A 90 1.33 4.36 5.83
CA VAL A 90 0.27 4.36 4.81
C VAL A 90 -0.53 3.07 4.92
N VAL A 91 -1.86 3.19 4.90
CA VAL A 91 -2.77 2.03 4.84
C VAL A 91 -2.81 1.49 3.41
N ILE A 92 -2.51 0.19 3.26
CA ILE A 92 -2.50 -0.49 1.96
C ILE A 92 -3.56 -1.58 1.83
N GLU A 93 -4.11 -2.11 2.92
CA GLU A 93 -5.29 -3.01 2.89
C GLU A 93 -6.13 -2.77 4.15
N ASP A 94 -7.46 -2.92 4.02
CA ASP A 94 -8.39 -3.06 5.13
C ASP A 94 -8.80 -4.53 5.19
N ILE A 95 -8.44 -5.20 6.29
CA ILE A 95 -8.68 -6.64 6.49
C ILE A 95 -9.82 -6.89 7.50
N GLY A 96 -10.57 -5.85 7.88
CA GLY A 96 -11.76 -5.91 8.72
C GLY A 96 -11.49 -5.85 10.22
N GLU A 97 -12.54 -5.64 11.02
CA GLU A 97 -12.50 -5.62 12.49
C GLU A 97 -11.39 -4.71 13.06
N ASP A 98 -11.25 -3.50 12.51
CA ASP A 98 -10.23 -2.52 12.88
C ASP A 98 -8.78 -3.02 12.68
N ASN A 99 -8.57 -3.98 11.78
CA ASN A 99 -7.25 -4.45 11.36
C ASN A 99 -6.93 -3.95 9.95
N TYR A 100 -5.70 -3.47 9.80
CA TYR A 100 -5.20 -2.90 8.55
C TYR A 100 -3.83 -3.47 8.24
N VAL A 101 -3.51 -3.60 6.95
CA VAL A 101 -2.11 -3.73 6.54
C VAL A 101 -1.58 -2.34 6.22
N ILE A 102 -0.43 -2.01 6.80
CA ILE A 102 0.21 -0.71 6.64
C ILE A 102 1.67 -0.85 6.23
N ILE A 103 2.19 0.13 5.49
CA ILE A 103 3.62 0.31 5.28
C ILE A 103 4.08 1.40 6.23
N VAL A 104 5.07 1.11 7.06
CA VAL A 104 5.76 2.11 7.87
C VAL A 104 7.07 2.45 7.17
N MET A 105 7.21 3.70 6.73
CA MET A 105 8.34 4.14 5.90
C MET A 105 9.67 3.77 6.57
N ASP A 106 10.60 3.24 5.76
CA ASP A 106 11.94 2.78 6.17
C ASP A 106 11.96 1.66 7.23
N LYS A 107 10.83 1.00 7.51
CA LYS A 107 10.74 -0.08 8.51
C LYS A 107 10.19 -1.40 7.98
N GLY A 108 9.16 -1.36 7.13
CA GLY A 108 8.55 -2.56 6.57
C GLY A 108 7.03 -2.53 6.54
N VAL A 109 6.44 -3.70 6.37
CA VAL A 109 5.00 -3.91 6.27
C VAL A 109 4.49 -4.57 7.56
N PHE A 110 3.42 -4.01 8.12
CA PHE A 110 2.88 -4.38 9.42
C PHE A 110 1.38 -4.63 9.33
N GLN A 111 0.89 -5.51 10.18
CA GLN A 111 -0.51 -5.49 10.59
C GLN A 111 -0.66 -4.47 11.72
N PHE A 112 -1.58 -3.54 11.54
CA PHE A 112 -1.95 -2.55 12.54
C PHE A 112 -3.35 -2.84 13.05
N SER A 113 -3.49 -2.81 14.38
CA SER A 113 -4.76 -2.65 15.08
C SER A 113 -4.60 -1.54 16.12
N PRO A 114 -5.69 -1.03 16.74
CA PRO A 114 -5.58 -0.02 17.77
C PRO A 114 -4.68 -0.42 18.94
N ASN A 115 -4.51 -1.73 19.17
CA ASN A 115 -3.80 -2.33 20.30
C ASN A 115 -2.47 -3.00 19.92
N SER A 116 -2.17 -3.21 18.63
CA SER A 116 -0.97 -3.93 18.20
C SER A 116 -0.39 -3.38 16.90
N LEU A 117 0.92 -3.60 16.74
CA LEU A 117 1.65 -3.31 15.52
C LEU A 117 2.64 -4.46 15.28
N ASP A 118 2.22 -5.40 14.45
CA ASP A 118 2.89 -6.67 14.26
C ASP A 118 3.59 -6.70 12.89
N LEU A 119 4.89 -6.98 12.86
CA LEU A 119 5.66 -7.03 11.62
C LEU A 119 5.22 -8.24 10.77
N ILE A 120 4.86 -7.99 9.51
CA ILE A 120 4.55 -9.03 8.52
C ILE A 120 5.80 -9.32 7.67
N SER A 121 6.46 -8.26 7.20
CA SER A 121 7.61 -8.36 6.29
C SER A 121 8.53 -7.16 6.45
N ASP A 122 9.83 -7.38 6.37
CA ASP A 122 10.85 -6.31 6.44
C ASP A 122 10.79 -5.36 5.24
N ASN A 123 10.21 -5.78 4.11
CA ASN A 123 10.10 -4.97 2.90
C ASN A 123 8.82 -5.25 2.09
N LEU A 124 8.45 -4.30 1.24
CA LEU A 124 7.25 -4.35 0.41
C LEU A 124 7.31 -5.44 -0.67
N GLU A 125 8.49 -5.71 -1.24
CA GLU A 125 8.63 -6.71 -2.29
C GLU A 125 8.30 -8.12 -1.77
N ASP A 126 8.87 -8.50 -0.63
CA ASP A 126 8.63 -9.80 -0.02
C ASP A 126 7.18 -9.92 0.49
N TYR A 127 6.60 -8.82 0.99
CA TYR A 127 5.18 -8.78 1.34
C TYR A 127 4.28 -9.08 0.14
N LEU A 128 4.50 -8.40 -0.99
CA LEU A 128 3.68 -8.60 -2.19
C LEU A 128 3.79 -10.04 -2.70
N LEU A 129 4.99 -10.63 -2.71
CA LEU A 129 5.18 -12.02 -3.13
C LEU A 129 4.50 -13.02 -2.20
N LEU A 130 4.56 -12.78 -0.88
CA LEU A 130 3.81 -13.56 0.11
C LEU A 130 2.32 -13.51 -0.21
N ARG A 131 1.76 -12.31 -0.35
CA ARG A 131 0.32 -12.12 -0.64
C ARG A 131 -0.09 -12.74 -1.97
N PHE A 132 0.73 -12.63 -3.01
CA PHE A 132 0.46 -13.28 -4.30
C PHE A 132 0.38 -14.81 -4.16
N SER A 133 1.17 -15.42 -3.28
CA SER A 133 1.13 -16.86 -3.06
C SER A 133 -0.07 -17.34 -2.24
N GLU A 134 -0.67 -16.46 -1.43
CA GLU A 134 -1.80 -16.79 -0.56
C GLU A 134 -3.16 -16.78 -1.28
N VAL A 135 -3.25 -16.13 -2.44
CA VAL A 135 -4.51 -15.91 -3.18
C VAL A 135 -4.65 -16.78 -4.43
N ILE A 136 -3.77 -17.76 -4.62
CA ILE A 136 -3.76 -18.71 -5.75
C ILE A 136 -4.28 -20.08 -5.30
#